data_AF-A0A537P254-F1
#
_entry.id   AF-A0A537P254-F1
#
_cell.length_a   1.000
_cell.length_b   1.000
_cell.length_c   1.000
_cell.angle_alpha   90.00
_cell.angle_beta   90.00
_cell.angle_gamma   90.00
#
_symmetry.space_group_name_H-M   'P 1'
#
loop_
_entity.id
_entity.type
_entity.pdbx_description
1 polymer ?
#
loop_
_entity_poly.entity_id
_entity_poly.type
_entity_poly.pdbx_seq_one_letter_code
_entity_poly.pdbx_strand_id
1 'polypeptide(L)'
;MDERAAPSAIRFSRAICGDLGQAERREWWIANGRGGYAGGTIAGSLTRRYHGLLIAPVGSPLGRRLILAKADATVIAPERSYPLFTNRWKSGAISPAGHIRIGSFRLDYSVPVWTYEIGPHRIEARIWMEPGAHTAYAAWLLRPQPDAPEHALSLRVTLLANHRDHHGATVVGGFAPDIAVEGERLLVTEGGSFSLTIRARGGTIVAKRDWYRDFALPLEAERGLDAIDNHLCVGEVTLPLVPGQWRGIAASLEANPSDDIEAALKRRLDHDRSIVSTAVASSPAMSDAPPWIARLALAADAFIFARPLASVPDGQSVIAGYPWFGDWGRDTMISLPGLTLATGRPNIARRILATFSSFVSQGMLPNVFPGAGEHADYNTADASLWFFEAWRAYFDATKDVAALREVFPILSDMIDWHQRGTRYGIAVDKADGLLKAGVAGVQLTWMDAKVGDWVVTPRIGKPVEINALWY
;
A
#
# COMPACT_ATOMS: atom_id res chain seq x y z
N MET A 1 -24.27 15.25 1.62
CA MET A 1 -22.95 15.50 1.00
C MET A 1 -23.21 15.69 -0.48
N ASP A 2 -22.76 16.79 -1.07
CA ASP A 2 -23.03 17.11 -2.48
C ASP A 2 -22.44 16.02 -3.38
N GLU A 3 -23.23 15.45 -4.30
CA GLU A 3 -22.79 14.41 -5.25
C GLU A 3 -21.60 14.90 -6.10
N ARG A 4 -21.41 16.22 -6.23
CA ARG A 4 -20.27 16.84 -6.91
C ARG A 4 -18.92 16.59 -6.24
N ALA A 5 -18.90 16.29 -4.94
CA ALA A 5 -17.67 16.03 -4.20
C ALA A 5 -17.21 14.56 -4.26
N ALA A 6 -18.02 13.64 -4.82
CA ALA A 6 -17.62 12.24 -4.91
C ALA A 6 -16.51 12.04 -5.95
N PRO A 7 -15.46 11.25 -5.65
CA PRO A 7 -14.39 11.02 -6.61
C PRO A 7 -14.91 10.28 -7.85
N SER A 8 -14.36 10.60 -9.02
CA SER A 8 -14.75 9.98 -10.28
C SER A 8 -14.80 8.45 -10.17
N ALA A 9 -15.86 7.84 -10.72
CA ALA A 9 -16.07 6.41 -10.63
C ALA A 9 -15.09 5.65 -11.55
N ILE A 10 -14.24 4.81 -10.97
CA ILE A 10 -13.54 3.75 -11.70
C ILE A 10 -14.48 2.55 -11.70
N ARG A 11 -14.95 2.14 -12.88
CA ARG A 11 -15.90 1.04 -13.06
C ARG A 11 -15.61 0.26 -14.33
N PHE A 12 -15.72 -1.06 -14.24
CA PHE A 12 -15.59 -1.98 -15.36
C PHE A 12 -16.80 -2.93 -15.39
N SER A 13 -17.32 -3.18 -16.58
CA SER A 13 -18.45 -4.11 -16.80
C SER A 13 -17.95 -5.54 -16.98
N ARG A 14 -18.89 -6.48 -17.11
CA ARG A 14 -18.63 -7.89 -17.42
C ARG A 14 -17.73 -8.10 -18.64
N ALA A 15 -17.82 -7.24 -19.65
CA ALA A 15 -16.99 -7.34 -20.85
C ALA A 15 -15.48 -7.23 -20.55
N ILE A 16 -15.11 -6.43 -19.54
CA ILE A 16 -13.73 -6.29 -19.08
C ILE A 16 -13.41 -7.29 -17.99
N CYS A 17 -14.33 -7.49 -17.03
CA CYS A 17 -14.06 -8.32 -15.86
C CYS A 17 -14.05 -9.83 -16.17
N GLY A 18 -14.86 -10.26 -17.15
CA GLY A 18 -14.95 -11.65 -17.59
C GLY A 18 -13.86 -12.08 -18.58
N ASP A 19 -13.11 -11.13 -19.15
CA ASP A 19 -11.92 -11.42 -19.95
C ASP A 19 -10.68 -11.44 -19.05
N LEU A 20 -10.04 -12.59 -18.92
CA LEU A 20 -8.92 -12.76 -17.99
C LEU A 20 -7.75 -11.81 -18.30
N GLY A 21 -7.39 -11.66 -19.58
CA GLY A 21 -6.27 -10.82 -19.98
C GLY A 21 -6.50 -9.33 -19.68
N GLN A 22 -7.75 -8.86 -19.82
CA GLN A 22 -8.14 -7.50 -19.46
C GLN A 22 -8.24 -7.30 -17.94
N ALA A 23 -8.80 -8.28 -17.23
CA ALA A 23 -8.98 -8.22 -15.78
C ALA A 23 -7.65 -8.30 -15.01
N GLU A 24 -6.67 -9.07 -15.52
CA GLU A 24 -5.32 -9.19 -14.93
C GLU A 24 -4.45 -7.95 -15.12
N ARG A 25 -4.69 -7.17 -16.18
CA ARG A 25 -3.99 -5.89 -16.44
C ARG A 25 -4.47 -4.74 -15.56
N ARG A 26 -5.56 -4.94 -14.81
CA ARG A 26 -6.17 -3.92 -13.95
C ARG A 26 -6.00 -4.33 -12.51
N GLU A 27 -5.17 -3.58 -11.80
CA GLU A 27 -4.82 -3.83 -10.41
C GLU A 27 -5.55 -2.83 -9.50
N TRP A 28 -5.85 -3.26 -8.29
CA TRP A 28 -6.35 -2.40 -7.21
C TRP A 28 -5.37 -2.42 -6.05
N TRP A 29 -5.37 -1.33 -5.28
CA TRP A 29 -4.47 -1.13 -4.16
C TRP A 29 -5.17 -0.36 -3.05
N ILE A 30 -4.91 -0.75 -1.80
CA ILE A 30 -5.43 -0.06 -0.62
C ILE A 30 -4.41 -0.16 0.52
N ALA A 31 -4.04 0.99 1.09
CA ALA A 31 -3.08 1.07 2.19
C ALA A 31 -3.79 1.37 3.52
N ASN A 32 -3.06 1.16 4.62
CA ASN A 32 -3.55 1.35 5.99
C ASN A 32 -2.91 2.53 6.75
N GLY A 33 -2.02 3.30 6.11
CA GLY A 33 -1.31 4.41 6.75
C GLY A 33 -0.24 3.99 7.76
N ARG A 34 0.14 2.71 7.82
CA ARG A 34 1.25 2.18 8.64
C ARG A 34 2.29 1.43 7.81
N GLY A 35 2.34 1.71 6.51
CA GLY A 35 3.25 1.04 5.57
C GLY A 35 2.76 -0.33 5.09
N GLY A 36 1.60 -0.80 5.59
CA GLY A 36 0.93 -2.00 5.13
C GLY A 36 -0.09 -1.72 4.02
N TYR A 37 -0.37 -2.74 3.22
CA TYR A 37 -1.27 -2.65 2.08
C TYR A 37 -1.93 -4.00 1.74
N ALA A 38 -2.98 -3.91 0.94
CA ALA A 38 -3.58 -5.01 0.20
C ALA A 38 -3.67 -4.64 -1.29
N GLY A 39 -3.51 -5.61 -2.16
CA GLY A 39 -3.56 -5.38 -3.61
C GLY A 39 -3.65 -6.66 -4.41
N GLY A 40 -4.18 -6.54 -5.62
CA GLY A 40 -4.39 -7.67 -6.52
C GLY A 40 -5.00 -7.25 -7.85
N THR A 41 -5.32 -8.23 -8.68
CA THR A 41 -6.02 -8.00 -9.96
C THR A 41 -7.54 -7.94 -9.77
N ILE A 42 -8.26 -7.38 -10.75
CA ILE A 42 -9.73 -7.51 -10.81
C ILE A 42 -10.15 -8.97 -10.93
N ALA A 43 -9.38 -9.80 -11.64
CA ALA A 43 -9.67 -11.23 -11.83
C ALA A 43 -9.60 -12.04 -10.53
N GLY A 44 -8.96 -11.49 -9.49
CA GLY A 44 -8.68 -12.18 -8.23
C GLY A 44 -7.51 -13.16 -8.33
N SER A 45 -6.84 -13.29 -9.49
CA SER A 45 -5.60 -14.05 -9.64
C SER A 45 -4.40 -13.25 -9.15
N LEU A 46 -3.40 -13.97 -8.63
CA LEU A 46 -2.09 -13.39 -8.31
C LEU A 46 -1.26 -13.35 -9.59
N THR A 47 -0.77 -12.19 -9.97
CA THR A 47 0.14 -12.04 -11.12
C THR A 47 1.51 -11.51 -10.75
N ARG A 48 1.64 -11.01 -9.52
CA ARG A 48 2.87 -10.46 -8.93
C ARG A 48 3.12 -11.05 -7.55
N ARG A 49 4.39 -11.02 -7.10
CA ARG A 49 4.75 -11.38 -5.72
C ARG A 49 4.28 -10.33 -4.69
N TYR A 50 3.79 -9.19 -5.15
CA TYR A 50 3.28 -8.10 -4.33
C TYR A 50 1.75 -8.11 -4.20
N HIS A 51 1.08 -9.15 -4.68
CA HIS A 51 -0.36 -9.34 -4.46
C HIS A 51 -0.61 -10.08 -3.15
N GLY A 52 -1.59 -9.60 -2.40
CA GLY A 52 -1.94 -10.13 -1.10
C GLY A 52 -3.07 -9.34 -0.44
N LEU A 53 -3.77 -9.99 0.49
CA LEU A 53 -4.79 -9.33 1.32
C LEU A 53 -4.20 -8.60 2.53
N LEU A 54 -3.05 -9.05 3.02
CA LEU A 54 -2.32 -8.37 4.09
C LEU A 54 -0.81 -8.50 3.84
N ILE A 55 -0.22 -7.43 3.35
CA ILE A 55 1.23 -7.23 3.31
C ILE A 55 1.55 -6.12 4.30
N ALA A 56 2.37 -6.42 5.31
CA ALA A 56 2.57 -5.52 6.43
C ALA A 56 4.03 -5.53 6.89
N PRO A 57 4.56 -4.39 7.36
CA PRO A 57 5.85 -4.34 8.04
C PRO A 57 5.85 -5.21 9.30
N VAL A 58 6.87 -6.05 9.46
CA VAL A 58 7.11 -6.89 10.64
C VAL A 58 8.52 -6.61 11.14
N GLY A 59 8.67 -6.28 12.43
CA GLY A 59 9.96 -5.96 13.06
C GLY A 59 10.55 -4.58 12.70
N SER A 60 10.36 -4.11 11.46
CA SER A 60 10.81 -2.79 10.98
C SER A 60 9.70 -2.08 10.21
N PRO A 61 9.61 -0.73 10.21
CA PRO A 61 8.67 0.02 9.39
C PRO A 61 8.76 -0.25 7.87
N LEU A 62 9.91 -0.71 7.37
CA LEU A 62 10.12 -1.04 5.96
C LEU A 62 10.19 -2.56 5.68
N GLY A 63 10.22 -3.40 6.73
CA GLY A 63 10.34 -4.85 6.63
C GLY A 63 9.03 -5.54 6.25
N ARG A 64 8.48 -5.23 5.08
CA ARG A 64 7.17 -5.76 4.64
C ARG A 64 7.24 -7.25 4.30
N ARG A 65 6.32 -8.01 4.89
CA ARG A 65 6.16 -9.44 4.62
C ARG A 65 4.75 -9.72 4.09
N LEU A 66 4.63 -10.71 3.22
CA LEU A 66 3.33 -11.26 2.83
C LEU A 66 2.80 -12.11 3.98
N ILE A 67 1.72 -11.67 4.61
CA ILE A 67 1.11 -12.33 5.78
C ILE A 67 -0.09 -13.17 5.37
N LEU A 68 -1.03 -12.56 4.64
CA LEU A 68 -2.19 -13.24 4.08
C LEU A 68 -2.24 -13.00 2.57
N ALA A 69 -2.05 -14.07 1.79
CA ALA A 69 -2.07 -14.02 0.34
C ALA A 69 -3.51 -13.92 -0.18
N LYS A 70 -4.38 -14.82 0.25
CA LYS A 70 -5.75 -14.93 -0.27
C LYS A 70 -6.74 -15.40 0.79
N ALA A 71 -7.99 -15.05 0.57
CA ALA A 71 -9.17 -15.57 1.25
C ALA A 71 -10.13 -16.07 0.15
N ASP A 72 -9.88 -17.29 -0.30
CA ASP A 72 -10.51 -17.86 -1.49
C ASP A 72 -11.94 -18.31 -1.18
N ALA A 73 -12.89 -17.43 -1.51
CA ALA A 73 -14.31 -17.60 -1.23
C ALA A 73 -15.03 -18.44 -2.30
N THR A 74 -15.75 -19.47 -1.84
CA THR A 74 -16.64 -20.30 -2.66
C THR A 74 -18.04 -20.27 -2.08
N VAL A 75 -19.04 -19.92 -2.89
CA VAL A 75 -20.44 -20.07 -2.48
C VAL A 75 -20.84 -21.54 -2.61
N ILE A 76 -21.39 -22.11 -1.55
CA ILE A 76 -21.87 -23.48 -1.47
C ILE A 76 -23.40 -23.47 -1.52
N ALA A 77 -23.94 -24.17 -2.51
CA ALA A 77 -25.35 -24.50 -2.66
C ALA A 77 -25.54 -26.02 -2.61
N PRO A 78 -26.77 -26.57 -2.44
CA PRO A 78 -26.99 -28.00 -2.24
C PRO A 78 -26.32 -28.91 -3.29
N GLU A 79 -26.37 -28.54 -4.57
CA GLU A 79 -25.87 -29.37 -5.68
C GLU A 79 -24.63 -28.79 -6.37
N ARG A 80 -24.23 -27.56 -6.05
CA ARG A 80 -23.22 -26.81 -6.81
C ARG A 80 -22.37 -25.93 -5.90
N SER A 81 -21.14 -25.68 -6.34
CA SER A 81 -20.26 -24.69 -5.73
C SER A 81 -19.81 -23.66 -6.76
N TYR A 82 -19.67 -22.41 -6.33
CA TYR A 82 -19.33 -21.28 -7.17
C TYR A 82 -18.10 -20.55 -6.60
N PRO A 83 -16.90 -20.87 -7.09
CA PRO A 83 -15.69 -20.13 -6.73
C PRO A 83 -15.79 -18.67 -7.17
N LEU A 84 -15.55 -17.75 -6.25
CA LEU A 84 -15.53 -16.30 -6.47
C LEU A 84 -14.10 -15.76 -6.62
N PHE A 85 -13.13 -16.62 -6.96
CA PHE A 85 -11.73 -16.30 -7.11
C PHE A 85 -11.15 -17.01 -8.33
N THR A 86 -10.05 -16.47 -8.85
CA THR A 86 -9.29 -17.08 -9.96
C THR A 86 -7.91 -17.46 -9.47
N ASN A 87 -7.45 -18.66 -9.81
CA ASN A 87 -6.06 -19.09 -9.60
C ASN A 87 -5.43 -19.54 -10.91
N ARG A 88 -4.15 -19.24 -11.05
CA ARG A 88 -3.32 -19.62 -12.19
C ARG A 88 -2.17 -20.48 -11.69
N TRP A 89 -1.95 -21.60 -12.36
CA TRP A 89 -0.96 -22.58 -11.96
C TRP A 89 0.21 -22.62 -12.95
N LYS A 90 1.36 -23.07 -12.47
CA LYS A 90 2.58 -23.29 -13.28
C LYS A 90 2.31 -24.18 -14.51
N SER A 91 1.36 -25.11 -14.41
CA SER A 91 0.94 -25.98 -15.52
C SER A 91 0.25 -25.22 -16.68
N GLY A 92 -0.06 -23.93 -16.50
CA GLY A 92 -0.87 -23.14 -17.43
C GLY A 92 -2.37 -23.23 -17.15
N ALA A 93 -2.80 -24.07 -16.21
CA ALA A 93 -4.21 -24.18 -15.84
C ALA A 93 -4.71 -22.90 -15.14
N ILE A 94 -5.92 -22.48 -15.49
CA ILE A 94 -6.68 -21.44 -14.79
C ILE A 94 -7.83 -22.15 -14.08
N SER A 95 -7.65 -22.42 -12.79
CA SER A 95 -8.65 -23.16 -12.01
C SER A 95 -8.53 -22.86 -10.51
N PRO A 96 -9.59 -22.46 -9.82
CA PRO A 96 -10.88 -22.08 -10.39
C PRO A 96 -10.78 -20.85 -11.30
N ALA A 97 -11.76 -20.71 -12.20
CA ALA A 97 -11.92 -19.55 -13.08
C ALA A 97 -13.06 -18.66 -12.59
N GLY A 98 -12.93 -18.05 -11.40
CA GLY A 98 -13.98 -17.23 -10.79
C GLY A 98 -14.28 -15.93 -11.55
N HIS A 99 -13.29 -15.38 -12.28
CA HIS A 99 -13.42 -14.13 -13.03
C HIS A 99 -14.60 -14.12 -14.02
N ILE A 100 -14.95 -15.27 -14.60
CA ILE A 100 -16.08 -15.41 -15.55
C ILE A 100 -17.44 -15.03 -14.93
N ARG A 101 -17.51 -15.03 -13.59
CA ARG A 101 -18.71 -14.68 -12.80
C ARG A 101 -18.75 -13.21 -12.40
N ILE A 102 -17.69 -12.43 -12.64
CA ILE A 102 -17.67 -11.01 -12.29
C ILE A 102 -18.56 -10.24 -13.28
N GLY A 103 -19.74 -9.84 -12.83
CA GLY A 103 -20.66 -8.99 -13.59
C GLY A 103 -20.19 -7.52 -13.65
N SER A 104 -19.53 -7.04 -12.60
CA SER A 104 -18.86 -5.74 -12.62
C SER A 104 -17.83 -5.58 -11.51
N PHE A 105 -16.90 -4.66 -11.73
CA PHE A 105 -15.98 -4.14 -10.73
C PHE A 105 -16.13 -2.62 -10.63
N ARG A 106 -16.00 -2.05 -9.44
CA ARG A 106 -15.86 -0.61 -9.24
C ARG A 106 -15.03 -0.29 -8.00
N LEU A 107 -14.57 0.96 -7.91
CA LEU A 107 -14.06 1.51 -6.65
C LEU A 107 -15.15 2.35 -5.95
N ASP A 108 -15.48 1.99 -4.72
CA ASP A 108 -16.29 2.79 -3.80
C ASP A 108 -15.35 3.60 -2.91
N TYR A 109 -15.11 4.85 -3.27
CA TYR A 109 -13.89 5.56 -2.82
C TYR A 109 -12.68 4.66 -3.06
N SER A 110 -11.88 4.30 -2.06
CA SER A 110 -10.70 3.43 -2.25
C SER A 110 -11.05 1.94 -2.25
N VAL A 111 -12.26 1.57 -1.81
CA VAL A 111 -12.65 0.17 -1.56
C VAL A 111 -13.00 -0.51 -2.89
N PRO A 112 -12.27 -1.57 -3.31
CA PRO A 112 -12.66 -2.38 -4.44
C PRO A 112 -13.95 -3.16 -4.17
N VAL A 113 -14.85 -3.13 -5.14
CA VAL A 113 -16.17 -3.77 -5.08
C VAL A 113 -16.37 -4.63 -6.31
N TRP A 114 -16.58 -5.93 -6.09
CA TRP A 114 -16.99 -6.88 -7.12
C TRP A 114 -18.48 -7.17 -6.97
N THR A 115 -19.16 -7.34 -8.10
CA THR A 115 -20.48 -7.98 -8.13
C THR A 115 -20.35 -9.27 -8.93
N TYR A 116 -20.58 -10.39 -8.27
CA TYR A 116 -20.60 -11.72 -8.87
C TYR A 116 -22.02 -12.15 -9.20
N GLU A 117 -22.20 -12.76 -10.36
CA GLU A 117 -23.45 -13.36 -10.82
C GLU A 117 -23.36 -14.89 -10.67
N ILE A 118 -24.23 -15.48 -9.84
CA ILE A 118 -24.24 -16.92 -9.53
C ILE A 118 -25.67 -17.47 -9.64
N GLY A 119 -25.99 -18.00 -10.83
CA GLY A 119 -27.36 -18.42 -11.15
C GLY A 119 -28.31 -17.21 -11.04
N PRO A 120 -29.42 -17.30 -10.27
CA PRO A 120 -30.29 -16.15 -10.04
C PRO A 120 -29.67 -15.13 -9.08
N HIS A 121 -28.72 -15.52 -8.23
CA HIS A 121 -28.25 -14.68 -7.13
C HIS A 121 -27.11 -13.73 -7.51
N ARG A 122 -26.98 -12.66 -6.74
CA ARG A 122 -25.86 -11.71 -6.83
C ARG A 122 -25.13 -11.60 -5.50
N ILE A 123 -23.82 -11.77 -5.54
CA ILE A 123 -22.94 -11.56 -4.38
C ILE A 123 -22.12 -10.30 -4.63
N GLU A 124 -22.20 -9.33 -3.71
CA GLU A 124 -21.21 -8.26 -3.67
C GLU A 124 -20.04 -8.70 -2.79
N ALA A 125 -18.80 -8.51 -3.26
CA ALA A 125 -17.61 -8.71 -2.45
C ALA A 125 -16.85 -7.39 -2.31
N ARG A 126 -16.26 -7.16 -1.14
CA ARG A 126 -15.42 -6.00 -0.84
C ARG A 126 -14.19 -6.43 -0.07
N ILE A 127 -13.09 -5.73 -0.33
CA ILE A 127 -11.83 -5.85 0.43
C ILE A 127 -11.40 -4.47 0.87
N TRP A 128 -11.00 -4.31 2.12
CA TRP A 128 -10.42 -3.04 2.59
C TRP A 128 -9.47 -3.25 3.76
N MET A 129 -8.69 -2.21 4.07
CA MET A 129 -7.86 -2.17 5.27
C MET A 129 -8.40 -1.17 6.28
N GLU A 130 -8.26 -1.51 7.55
CA GLU A 130 -8.54 -0.61 8.67
C GLU A 130 -7.54 0.56 8.65
N PRO A 131 -7.99 1.82 8.64
CA PRO A 131 -7.11 2.97 8.80
C PRO A 131 -6.33 2.87 10.12
N GLY A 132 -5.00 2.95 10.07
CA GLY A 132 -4.14 2.94 11.26
C GLY A 132 -3.93 1.57 11.92
N ALA A 133 -4.35 0.46 11.30
CA ALA A 133 -4.09 -0.89 11.84
C ALA A 133 -3.66 -1.86 10.74
N HIS A 134 -2.82 -2.85 11.10
CA HIS A 134 -2.47 -3.95 10.19
C HIS A 134 -3.59 -4.99 10.12
N THR A 135 -4.78 -4.53 9.72
CA THR A 135 -6.01 -5.31 9.63
C THR A 135 -6.59 -5.18 8.23
N ALA A 136 -6.83 -6.31 7.58
CA ALA A 136 -7.54 -6.43 6.32
C ALA A 136 -8.88 -7.13 6.53
N TYR A 137 -9.88 -6.68 5.79
CA TYR A 137 -11.21 -7.25 5.76
C TYR A 137 -11.52 -7.79 4.37
N ALA A 138 -12.12 -8.96 4.31
CA ALA A 138 -12.74 -9.50 3.11
C ALA A 138 -14.18 -9.89 3.46
N ALA A 139 -15.14 -9.31 2.76
CA ALA A 139 -16.54 -9.46 3.08
C ALA A 139 -17.41 -9.64 1.83
N TRP A 140 -18.50 -10.37 2.01
CA TRP A 140 -19.46 -10.75 1.01
C TRP A 140 -20.88 -10.46 1.49
N LEU A 141 -21.71 -9.98 0.58
CA LEU A 141 -23.11 -9.65 0.80
C LEU A 141 -23.95 -10.36 -0.25
N LEU A 142 -24.83 -11.25 0.18
CA LEU A 142 -25.90 -11.79 -0.66
C LEU A 142 -26.95 -10.69 -0.85
N ARG A 143 -27.12 -10.22 -2.09
CA ARG A 143 -28.09 -9.16 -2.38
C ARG A 143 -29.52 -9.71 -2.22
N PRO A 144 -30.42 -8.99 -1.50
CA PRO A 144 -31.82 -9.36 -1.43
C PRO A 144 -32.44 -9.47 -2.83
N GLN A 145 -33.28 -10.47 -3.03
CA GLN A 145 -34.07 -10.64 -4.24
C GLN A 145 -35.54 -10.81 -3.82
N PRO A 146 -36.50 -10.40 -4.67
CA PRO A 146 -37.93 -10.51 -4.36
C PRO A 146 -38.33 -11.93 -3.98
N ASP A 147 -37.75 -12.92 -4.67
CA ASP A 147 -37.86 -14.33 -4.35
C ASP A 147 -36.68 -14.72 -3.45
N ALA A 148 -36.98 -15.08 -2.20
CA ALA A 148 -35.96 -15.59 -1.29
C ALA A 148 -35.34 -16.87 -1.88
N PRO A 149 -34.04 -17.13 -1.67
CA PRO A 149 -33.41 -18.35 -2.17
C PRO A 149 -34.16 -19.57 -1.63
N GLU A 150 -34.55 -20.47 -2.54
CA GLU A 150 -35.28 -21.71 -2.23
C GLU A 150 -34.48 -22.62 -1.27
N HIS A 151 -33.15 -22.43 -1.21
CA HIS A 151 -32.23 -23.20 -0.37
C HIS A 151 -31.21 -22.28 0.33
N ALA A 152 -30.82 -22.64 1.55
CA ALA A 152 -29.79 -21.92 2.30
C ALA A 152 -28.43 -21.97 1.58
N LEU A 153 -27.79 -20.81 1.45
CA LEU A 153 -26.45 -20.67 0.88
C LEU A 153 -25.43 -20.46 2.01
N SER A 154 -24.23 -20.99 1.83
CA SER A 154 -23.09 -20.67 2.69
C SER A 154 -21.87 -20.26 1.88
N LEU A 155 -20.93 -19.63 2.55
CA LEU A 155 -19.64 -19.25 2.02
C LEU A 155 -18.57 -20.09 2.69
N ARG A 156 -17.74 -20.78 1.90
CA ARG A 156 -16.52 -21.43 2.36
C ARG A 156 -15.32 -20.59 1.92
N VAL A 157 -14.49 -20.17 2.86
CA VAL A 157 -13.35 -19.28 2.63
C VAL A 157 -12.07 -20.00 3.03
N THR A 158 -11.23 -20.32 2.04
CA THR A 158 -9.91 -20.93 2.25
C THR A 158 -8.86 -19.84 2.51
N LEU A 159 -8.17 -19.92 3.66
CA LEU A 159 -7.23 -18.89 4.12
C LEU A 159 -5.80 -19.29 3.75
N LEU A 160 -5.21 -18.57 2.79
CA LEU A 160 -3.84 -18.82 2.32
C LEU A 160 -2.89 -17.79 2.90
N ALA A 161 -2.04 -18.22 3.83
CA ALA A 161 -1.07 -17.38 4.53
C ALA A 161 0.37 -17.65 4.10
N ASN A 162 1.26 -16.74 4.50
CA ASN A 162 2.68 -16.80 4.16
C ASN A 162 3.52 -16.01 5.19
N HIS A 163 4.84 -16.05 5.04
CA HIS A 163 5.81 -15.30 5.85
C HIS A 163 7.03 -14.82 5.04
N ARG A 164 6.98 -14.85 3.71
CA ARG A 164 8.10 -14.35 2.91
C ARG A 164 8.23 -12.83 2.98
N ASP A 165 9.46 -12.34 2.83
CA ASP A 165 9.70 -10.96 2.42
C ASP A 165 8.89 -10.64 1.15
N HIS A 166 8.35 -9.42 1.05
CA HIS A 166 7.49 -9.06 -0.09
C HIS A 166 8.23 -9.01 -1.44
N HIS A 167 9.57 -8.86 -1.45
CA HIS A 167 10.43 -9.03 -2.62
C HIS A 167 10.91 -10.47 -2.79
N GLY A 168 10.79 -11.32 -1.77
CA GLY A 168 11.24 -12.71 -1.80
C GLY A 168 10.28 -13.66 -2.53
N ALA A 169 10.62 -14.94 -2.46
CA ALA A 169 9.81 -16.06 -2.92
C ALA A 169 9.58 -17.05 -1.77
N THR A 170 8.49 -17.82 -1.81
CA THR A 170 8.18 -18.79 -0.77
C THR A 170 8.69 -20.18 -1.11
N VAL A 171 9.44 -20.74 -0.17
CA VAL A 171 9.85 -22.14 -0.18
C VAL A 171 8.82 -22.96 0.61
N VAL A 172 8.34 -24.04 0.00
CA VAL A 172 7.43 -24.99 0.67
C VAL A 172 8.11 -25.56 1.92
N GLY A 173 7.41 -25.52 3.05
CA GLY A 173 7.94 -25.93 4.35
C GLY A 173 8.78 -24.86 5.07
N GLY A 174 9.12 -23.75 4.41
CA GLY A 174 9.82 -22.61 5.03
C GLY A 174 8.94 -21.71 5.90
N PHE A 175 7.64 -22.02 5.97
CA PHE A 175 6.65 -21.37 6.84
C PHE A 175 5.86 -22.48 7.54
N ALA A 176 6.05 -22.61 8.86
CA ALA A 176 5.50 -23.69 9.67
C ALA A 176 4.96 -23.14 11.00
N PRO A 177 3.92 -22.28 10.95
CA PRO A 177 3.43 -21.60 12.14
C PRO A 177 2.66 -22.55 13.06
N ASP A 178 2.55 -22.15 14.32
CA ASP A 178 1.57 -22.70 15.24
C ASP A 178 0.17 -22.19 14.85
N ILE A 179 -0.81 -23.10 14.82
CA ILE A 179 -2.18 -22.79 14.40
C ILE A 179 -3.13 -23.25 15.50
N ALA A 180 -3.90 -22.32 16.05
CA ALA A 180 -4.90 -22.56 17.09
C ALA A 180 -6.27 -21.99 16.67
N VAL A 181 -7.35 -22.70 17.01
CA VAL A 181 -8.72 -22.25 16.78
C VAL A 181 -9.45 -22.20 18.11
N GLU A 182 -10.09 -21.06 18.38
CA GLU A 182 -10.88 -20.80 19.57
C GLU A 182 -12.23 -20.18 19.15
N GLY A 183 -13.25 -21.04 18.99
CA GLY A 183 -14.56 -20.61 18.50
C GLY A 183 -14.48 -19.98 17.11
N GLU A 184 -14.79 -18.68 17.02
CA GLU A 184 -14.81 -17.88 15.79
C GLU A 184 -13.46 -17.18 15.50
N ARG A 185 -12.38 -17.61 16.17
CA ARG A 185 -11.02 -17.07 16.05
C ARG A 185 -10.04 -18.14 15.59
N LEU A 186 -9.20 -17.80 14.62
CA LEU A 186 -8.00 -18.53 14.23
C LEU A 186 -6.77 -17.68 14.57
N LEU A 187 -5.80 -18.27 15.26
CA LEU A 187 -4.52 -17.66 15.57
C LEU A 187 -3.43 -18.44 14.82
N VAL A 188 -2.65 -17.72 14.02
CA VAL A 188 -1.47 -18.25 13.31
C VAL A 188 -0.25 -17.53 13.85
N THR A 189 0.63 -18.25 14.55
CA THR A 189 1.81 -17.68 15.21
C THR A 189 3.07 -18.20 14.54
N GLU A 190 3.84 -17.27 13.98
CA GLU A 190 5.16 -17.55 13.43
C GLU A 190 6.21 -17.12 14.46
N GLY A 191 6.89 -18.11 15.04
CA GLY A 191 7.76 -17.94 16.21
C GLY A 191 8.75 -16.78 16.08
N GLY A 192 8.69 -15.83 17.02
CA GLY A 192 9.58 -14.67 17.06
C GLY A 192 9.35 -13.63 15.95
N SER A 193 8.33 -13.79 15.10
CA SER A 193 8.06 -12.85 14.00
C SER A 193 6.71 -12.14 14.12
N PHE A 194 5.59 -12.85 14.02
CA PHE A 194 4.27 -12.23 14.05
C PHE A 194 3.19 -13.20 14.54
N SER A 195 2.06 -12.65 15.00
CA SER A 195 0.82 -13.39 15.25
C SER A 195 -0.30 -12.82 14.39
N LEU A 196 -0.85 -13.63 13.50
CA LEU A 196 -2.01 -13.29 12.68
C LEU A 196 -3.29 -13.81 13.36
N THR A 197 -4.16 -12.89 13.76
CA THR A 197 -5.50 -13.19 14.26
C THR A 197 -6.51 -13.04 13.13
N ILE A 198 -7.27 -14.10 12.85
CA ILE A 198 -8.41 -14.09 11.93
C ILE A 198 -9.70 -14.30 12.71
N ARG A 199 -10.66 -13.40 12.54
CA ARG A 199 -12.00 -13.46 13.14
C ARG A 199 -13.06 -13.65 12.06
N ALA A 200 -14.03 -14.52 12.30
CA ALA A 200 -15.14 -14.79 11.39
C ALA A 200 -16.47 -14.84 12.16
N ARG A 201 -17.04 -13.68 12.45
CA ARG A 201 -18.23 -13.56 13.30
C ARG A 201 -19.43 -14.33 12.71
N GLY A 202 -20.04 -15.21 13.51
CA GLY A 202 -21.14 -16.07 13.09
C GLY A 202 -20.73 -17.20 12.15
N GLY A 203 -19.44 -17.54 12.08
CA GLY A 203 -18.89 -18.61 11.26
C GLY A 203 -18.22 -19.71 12.06
N THR A 204 -17.94 -20.84 11.42
CA THR A 204 -17.11 -21.91 11.98
C THR A 204 -15.75 -21.91 11.31
N ILE A 205 -14.69 -22.16 12.09
CA ILE A 205 -13.33 -22.20 11.58
C ILE A 205 -12.72 -23.58 11.83
N VAL A 206 -12.04 -24.12 10.82
CA VAL A 206 -11.27 -25.36 10.91
C VAL A 206 -9.82 -25.05 10.54
N ALA A 207 -8.88 -25.43 11.42
CA ALA A 207 -7.45 -25.32 11.13
C ALA A 207 -7.05 -26.24 9.97
N LYS A 208 -6.14 -25.77 9.12
CA LYS A 208 -5.57 -26.52 8.00
C LYS A 208 -4.05 -26.37 7.98
N ARG A 209 -3.36 -27.26 7.27
CA ARG A 209 -1.88 -27.23 7.08
C ARG A 209 -1.46 -27.66 5.67
N ASP A 210 -2.38 -27.52 4.71
CA ASP A 210 -2.16 -27.98 3.34
C ASP A 210 -1.40 -26.93 2.53
N TRP A 211 -0.31 -27.32 1.88
CA TRP A 211 0.41 -26.42 0.98
C TRP A 211 -0.28 -26.36 -0.39
N TYR A 212 -0.65 -25.15 -0.79
CA TYR A 212 -1.06 -24.83 -2.15
C TYR A 212 0.17 -24.39 -2.92
N ARG A 213 0.55 -25.18 -3.93
CA ARG A 213 1.82 -25.05 -4.64
C ARG A 213 1.65 -24.55 -6.05
N ASP A 214 2.74 -24.03 -6.60
CA ASP A 214 2.86 -23.76 -8.04
C ASP A 214 1.92 -22.67 -8.56
N PHE A 215 1.65 -21.61 -7.78
CA PHE A 215 0.99 -20.42 -8.31
C PHE A 215 1.88 -19.77 -9.36
N ALA A 216 1.36 -19.50 -10.55
CA ALA A 216 2.09 -18.81 -11.60
C ALA A 216 1.91 -17.29 -11.48
N LEU A 217 3.01 -16.55 -11.44
CA LEU A 217 3.06 -15.09 -11.40
C LEU A 217 3.53 -14.53 -12.76
N PRO A 218 2.64 -14.42 -13.76
CA PRO A 218 3.02 -14.05 -15.13
C PRO A 218 3.78 -12.71 -15.25
N LEU A 219 3.47 -11.71 -14.42
CA LEU A 219 4.16 -10.42 -14.50
C LEU A 219 5.56 -10.46 -13.86
N GLU A 220 5.85 -11.42 -12.97
CA GLU A 220 7.22 -11.63 -12.52
C GLU A 220 8.05 -12.37 -13.59
N ALA A 221 7.42 -13.29 -14.33
CA ALA A 221 8.07 -13.97 -15.47
C ALA A 221 8.49 -12.96 -16.54
N GLU A 222 7.62 -12.00 -16.89
CA GLU A 222 7.93 -10.91 -17.83
C GLU A 222 9.11 -10.05 -17.38
N ARG A 223 9.33 -9.94 -16.07
CA ARG A 223 10.44 -9.20 -15.46
C ARG A 223 11.72 -10.01 -15.32
N GLY A 224 11.71 -11.29 -15.72
CA GLY A 224 12.85 -12.20 -15.54
C GLY A 224 13.12 -12.58 -14.08
N LEU A 225 12.11 -12.52 -13.21
CA LEU A 225 12.19 -12.86 -11.80
C LEU A 225 11.54 -14.24 -11.53
N ASP A 226 11.77 -14.80 -10.34
CA ASP A 226 11.06 -16.02 -9.91
C ASP A 226 9.54 -15.84 -10.00
N ALA A 227 8.91 -16.67 -10.83
CA ALA A 227 7.52 -16.52 -11.22
C ALA A 227 6.60 -17.59 -10.63
N ILE A 228 7.05 -18.26 -9.57
CA ILE A 228 6.30 -19.32 -8.89
C ILE A 228 6.22 -18.98 -7.41
N ASP A 229 5.01 -19.07 -6.85
CA ASP A 229 4.78 -18.88 -5.42
C ASP A 229 4.01 -20.06 -4.81
N ASN A 230 4.11 -20.19 -3.49
CA ASN A 230 3.48 -21.24 -2.72
C ASN A 230 2.87 -20.64 -1.45
N HIS A 231 1.70 -21.10 -1.04
CA HIS A 231 1.03 -20.58 0.16
C HIS A 231 0.52 -21.71 1.04
N LEU A 232 0.58 -21.50 2.36
CA LEU A 232 0.06 -22.46 3.33
C LEU A 232 -1.41 -22.16 3.59
N CYS A 233 -2.28 -23.16 3.40
CA CYS A 233 -3.65 -23.09 3.89
C CYS A 233 -3.63 -23.27 5.41
N VAL A 234 -3.91 -22.18 6.14
CA VAL A 234 -3.88 -22.17 7.61
C VAL A 234 -5.25 -22.43 8.24
N GLY A 235 -6.31 -22.28 7.46
CA GLY A 235 -7.65 -22.59 7.90
C GLY A 235 -8.70 -22.42 6.82
N GLU A 236 -9.89 -22.92 7.13
CA GLU A 236 -11.08 -22.77 6.31
C GLU A 236 -12.21 -22.25 7.19
N VAL A 237 -12.90 -21.22 6.70
CA VAL A 237 -14.03 -20.59 7.39
C VAL A 237 -15.32 -20.93 6.65
N THR A 238 -16.35 -21.35 7.36
CA THR A 238 -17.72 -21.48 6.82
C THR A 238 -18.64 -20.43 7.43
N LEU A 239 -19.29 -19.63 6.59
CA LEU A 239 -20.20 -18.55 6.99
C LEU A 239 -21.58 -18.74 6.34
N PRO A 240 -22.69 -18.65 7.09
CA PRO A 240 -24.03 -18.67 6.49
C PRO A 240 -24.30 -17.35 5.74
N LEU A 241 -24.69 -17.43 4.47
CA LEU A 241 -25.07 -16.26 3.68
C LEU A 241 -26.54 -15.93 3.93
N VAL A 242 -26.77 -14.79 4.59
CA VAL A 242 -28.12 -14.26 4.86
C VAL A 242 -28.36 -13.06 3.95
N PRO A 243 -29.46 -13.03 3.16
CA PRO A 243 -29.76 -11.90 2.30
C PRO A 243 -29.75 -10.56 3.05
N GLY A 244 -29.04 -9.58 2.51
CA GLY A 244 -28.95 -8.25 3.09
C GLY A 244 -27.97 -8.08 4.26
N GLN A 245 -27.32 -9.15 4.74
CA GLN A 245 -26.33 -9.08 5.82
C GLN A 245 -24.91 -9.31 5.30
N TRP A 246 -23.97 -8.49 5.77
CA TRP A 246 -22.54 -8.71 5.49
C TRP A 246 -21.99 -9.90 6.27
N ARG A 247 -21.21 -10.73 5.59
CA ARG A 247 -20.45 -11.84 6.17
C ARG A 247 -19.00 -11.76 5.70
N GLY A 248 -18.05 -12.07 6.56
CA GLY A 248 -16.65 -11.94 6.16
C GLY A 248 -15.67 -12.31 7.26
N ILE A 249 -14.42 -11.99 6.98
CA ILE A 249 -13.30 -12.18 7.91
C ILE A 249 -12.62 -10.84 8.20
N ALA A 250 -12.07 -10.73 9.39
CA ALA A 250 -11.08 -9.73 9.76
C ALA A 250 -9.75 -10.44 10.01
N ALA A 251 -8.71 -10.13 9.22
CA ALA A 251 -7.37 -10.70 9.35
C ALA A 251 -6.41 -9.61 9.82
N SER A 252 -5.75 -9.80 10.96
CA SER A 252 -5.02 -8.74 11.64
C SER A 252 -3.74 -9.19 12.31
N LEU A 253 -2.73 -8.32 12.33
CA LEU A 253 -1.59 -8.43 13.24
C LEU A 253 -1.87 -7.84 14.63
N GLU A 254 -3.02 -7.18 14.82
CA GLU A 254 -3.47 -6.73 16.12
C GLU A 254 -4.08 -7.92 16.90
N ALA A 255 -3.92 -7.93 18.22
CA ALA A 255 -4.35 -9.05 19.05
C ALA A 255 -5.88 -9.26 19.06
N ASN A 256 -6.65 -8.16 18.95
CA ASN A 256 -8.11 -8.16 19.04
C ASN A 256 -8.71 -7.24 17.96
N PRO A 257 -8.70 -7.64 16.68
CA PRO A 257 -9.33 -6.85 15.63
C PRO A 257 -10.85 -6.81 15.81
N SER A 258 -11.47 -5.69 15.45
CA SER A 258 -12.93 -5.60 15.36
C SER A 258 -13.45 -6.59 14.33
N ASP A 259 -14.42 -7.42 14.73
CA ASP A 259 -15.12 -8.39 13.88
C ASP A 259 -16.50 -7.91 13.41
N ASP A 260 -16.83 -6.65 13.71
CA ASP A 260 -17.99 -5.94 13.15
C ASP A 260 -17.64 -5.39 11.76
N ILE A 261 -17.96 -6.20 10.75
CA ILE A 261 -17.68 -5.94 9.34
C ILE A 261 -18.33 -4.65 8.84
N GLU A 262 -19.57 -4.36 9.25
CA GLU A 262 -20.30 -3.18 8.80
C GLU A 262 -19.73 -1.91 9.41
N ALA A 263 -19.44 -1.93 10.72
CA ALA A 263 -18.78 -0.82 11.39
C ALA A 263 -17.38 -0.58 10.80
N ALA A 264 -16.62 -1.64 10.49
CA ALA A 264 -15.30 -1.53 9.88
C ALA A 264 -15.35 -0.93 8.47
N LEU A 265 -16.29 -1.37 7.63
CA LEU A 265 -16.49 -0.78 6.31
C LEU A 265 -16.88 0.70 6.42
N LYS A 266 -17.75 1.04 7.38
CA LYS A 266 -18.15 2.43 7.63
C LYS A 266 -16.95 3.28 8.02
N ARG A 267 -16.08 2.83 8.93
CA ARG A 267 -14.86 3.55 9.32
C ARG A 267 -13.95 3.82 8.12
N ARG A 268 -13.75 2.84 7.24
CA ARG A 268 -12.96 3.04 6.03
C ARG A 268 -13.57 4.09 5.09
N LEU A 269 -14.87 4.00 4.83
CA LEU A 269 -15.55 4.94 3.95
C LEU A 269 -15.63 6.35 4.56
N ASP A 270 -15.75 6.46 5.88
CA ASP A 270 -15.70 7.75 6.60
C ASP A 270 -14.30 8.37 6.51
N HIS A 271 -13.23 7.57 6.65
CA HIS A 271 -11.85 8.01 6.41
C HIS A 271 -11.70 8.58 4.99
N ASP A 272 -12.06 7.80 3.97
CA ASP A 272 -11.95 8.23 2.57
C ASP A 272 -12.77 9.51 2.29
N ARG A 273 -14.00 9.60 2.83
CA ARG A 273 -14.83 10.80 2.74
C ARG A 273 -14.18 12.00 3.41
N SER A 274 -13.56 11.81 4.58
CA SER A 274 -12.85 12.86 5.28
C SER A 274 -11.71 13.40 4.42
N ILE A 275 -10.89 12.54 3.82
CA ILE A 275 -9.80 12.96 2.93
C ILE A 275 -10.32 13.81 1.77
N VAL A 276 -11.36 13.33 1.09
CA VAL A 276 -11.94 14.06 -0.05
C VAL A 276 -12.54 15.39 0.41
N SER A 277 -13.28 15.41 1.53
CA SER A 277 -13.88 16.64 2.06
C SER A 277 -12.83 17.67 2.46
N THR A 278 -11.73 17.26 3.11
CA THR A 278 -10.61 18.13 3.47
C THR A 278 -9.95 18.71 2.22
N ALA A 279 -9.73 17.90 1.18
CA ALA A 279 -9.12 18.35 -0.06
C ALA A 279 -10.02 19.32 -0.84
N VAL A 280 -11.32 19.03 -0.98
CA VAL A 280 -12.29 19.90 -1.66
C VAL A 280 -12.46 21.23 -0.94
N ALA A 281 -12.42 21.23 0.40
CA ALA A 281 -12.52 22.43 1.21
C ALA A 281 -11.21 23.24 1.30
N SER A 282 -10.09 22.72 0.77
CA SER A 282 -8.77 23.36 0.94
C SER A 282 -8.62 24.65 0.15
N SER A 283 -9.32 24.77 -1.00
CA SER A 283 -9.28 25.95 -1.85
C SER A 283 -10.46 25.96 -2.85
N PRO A 284 -10.85 27.15 -3.36
CA PRO A 284 -11.83 27.24 -4.46
C PRO A 284 -11.44 26.41 -5.68
N ALA A 285 -10.13 26.38 -6.02
CA ALA A 285 -9.62 25.60 -7.14
C ALA A 285 -9.88 24.08 -6.98
N MET A 286 -9.80 23.56 -5.75
CA MET A 286 -10.13 22.15 -5.47
C MET A 286 -11.64 21.90 -5.43
N SER A 287 -12.43 22.89 -5.01
CA SER A 287 -13.90 22.82 -5.03
C SER A 287 -14.46 22.78 -6.45
N ASP A 288 -13.89 23.57 -7.36
CA ASP A 288 -14.31 23.66 -8.77
C ASP A 288 -13.61 22.63 -9.66
N ALA A 289 -12.72 21.82 -9.08
CA ALA A 289 -11.95 20.83 -9.82
C ALA A 289 -12.82 19.71 -10.39
N PRO A 290 -12.44 19.11 -11.54
CA PRO A 290 -13.10 17.91 -12.03
C PRO A 290 -13.06 16.76 -11.01
N PRO A 291 -14.09 15.87 -10.95
CA PRO A 291 -14.16 14.79 -9.96
C PRO A 291 -12.97 13.81 -9.94
N TRP A 292 -12.16 13.74 -11.00
CA TRP A 292 -10.95 12.93 -11.02
C TRP A 292 -9.82 13.53 -10.18
N ILE A 293 -9.85 14.83 -9.86
CA ILE A 293 -8.91 15.45 -8.92
C ILE A 293 -9.18 14.97 -7.48
N ALA A 294 -10.45 14.82 -7.09
CA ALA A 294 -10.80 14.20 -5.81
C ALA A 294 -10.31 12.74 -5.72
N ARG A 295 -10.25 12.03 -6.85
CA ARG A 295 -9.63 10.69 -6.94
C ARG A 295 -8.12 10.75 -6.68
N LEU A 296 -7.41 11.75 -7.20
CA LEU A 296 -5.99 11.94 -6.92
C LEU A 296 -5.74 12.32 -5.46
N ALA A 297 -6.58 13.17 -4.86
CA ALA A 297 -6.48 13.50 -3.44
C ALA A 297 -6.65 12.26 -2.55
N LEU A 298 -7.58 11.38 -2.89
CA LEU A 298 -7.75 10.10 -2.22
C LEU A 298 -6.55 9.16 -2.45
N ALA A 299 -6.01 9.11 -3.66
CA ALA A 299 -4.82 8.30 -3.97
C ALA A 299 -3.57 8.79 -3.22
N ALA A 300 -3.42 10.11 -3.04
CA ALA A 300 -2.31 10.71 -2.31
C ALA A 300 -2.24 10.22 -0.85
N ASP A 301 -3.40 9.98 -0.22
CA ASP A 301 -3.47 9.43 1.14
C ASP A 301 -2.80 8.07 1.29
N ALA A 302 -2.86 7.23 0.25
CA ALA A 302 -2.32 5.87 0.31
C ALA A 302 -0.81 5.83 0.54
N PHE A 303 -0.07 6.87 0.13
CA PHE A 303 1.40 6.91 0.22
C PHE A 303 1.90 7.42 1.58
N ILE A 304 1.05 8.08 2.37
CA ILE A 304 1.42 8.60 3.68
C ILE A 304 1.38 7.45 4.69
N PHE A 305 2.43 7.31 5.50
CA PHE A 305 2.45 6.31 6.56
C PHE A 305 3.10 6.80 7.85
N ALA A 306 2.71 6.18 8.96
CA ALA A 306 3.32 6.39 10.26
C ALA A 306 4.76 5.86 10.27
N ARG A 307 5.69 6.75 10.62
CA ARG A 307 7.13 6.48 10.79
C ARG A 307 7.59 7.06 12.14
N PRO A 308 7.18 6.43 13.25
CA PRO A 308 7.56 6.91 14.58
C PRO A 308 9.07 6.78 14.77
N LEU A 309 9.68 7.83 15.32
CA LEU A 309 11.08 7.88 15.73
C LEU A 309 11.17 8.27 17.20
N ALA A 310 12.30 7.96 17.86
CA ALA A 310 12.52 8.42 19.23
C ALA A 310 12.45 9.95 19.36
N SER A 311 12.93 10.69 18.36
CA SER A 311 12.88 12.16 18.31
C SER A 311 11.53 12.71 17.84
N VAL A 312 10.73 11.92 17.12
CA VAL A 312 9.43 12.32 16.55
C VAL A 312 8.45 11.15 16.70
N PRO A 313 7.84 10.97 17.88
CA PRO A 313 7.04 9.77 18.19
C PRO A 313 5.80 9.60 17.31
N ASP A 314 5.24 10.70 16.81
CA ASP A 314 4.12 10.72 15.86
C ASP A 314 4.58 10.96 14.41
N GLY A 315 5.86 10.67 14.13
CA GLY A 315 6.49 10.89 12.84
C GLY A 315 5.74 10.23 11.69
N GLN A 316 5.81 10.87 10.53
CA GLN A 316 5.19 10.39 9.30
C GLN A 316 6.20 10.45 8.16
N SER A 317 5.97 9.64 7.13
CA SER A 317 6.79 9.62 5.93
C SER A 317 5.94 9.26 4.71
N VAL A 318 6.57 9.21 3.54
CA VAL A 318 5.95 8.91 2.26
C VAL A 318 6.60 7.66 1.68
N ILE A 319 5.79 6.66 1.35
CA ILE A 319 6.25 5.54 0.51
C ILE A 319 6.46 6.08 -0.90
N ALA A 320 7.68 6.01 -1.43
CA ALA A 320 8.03 6.59 -2.74
C ALA A 320 7.24 5.94 -3.89
N GLY A 321 6.92 4.66 -3.75
CA GLY A 321 6.08 3.96 -4.71
C GLY A 321 5.80 2.54 -4.28
N TYR A 322 4.53 2.21 -4.16
CA TYR A 322 4.12 0.83 -4.00
C TYR A 322 4.25 0.06 -5.33
N PRO A 323 4.62 -1.22 -5.30
CA PRO A 323 4.97 -2.01 -4.11
C PRO A 323 6.43 -1.92 -3.68
N TRP A 324 7.33 -1.44 -4.55
CA TRP A 324 8.76 -1.73 -4.47
C TRP A 324 9.55 -0.90 -3.47
N PHE A 325 9.11 0.32 -3.18
CA PHE A 325 9.97 1.27 -2.48
C PHE A 325 9.58 1.43 -1.01
N GLY A 326 10.57 1.81 -0.21
CA GLY A 326 10.40 2.41 1.11
C GLY A 326 10.20 3.93 0.98
N ASP A 327 10.66 4.67 1.96
CA ASP A 327 10.73 6.14 1.89
C ASP A 327 12.09 6.62 1.39
N TRP A 328 12.02 7.55 0.43
CA TRP A 328 13.16 8.09 -0.29
C TRP A 328 13.19 9.61 -0.15
N GLY A 329 14.37 10.17 0.11
CA GLY A 329 14.56 11.60 0.41
C GLY A 329 14.06 12.51 -0.69
N ARG A 330 14.58 12.27 -1.90
CA ARG A 330 14.24 13.03 -3.09
C ARG A 330 12.74 12.97 -3.39
N ASP A 331 12.21 11.76 -3.55
CA ASP A 331 10.82 11.51 -3.92
C ASP A 331 9.84 12.12 -2.91
N THR A 332 10.14 11.97 -1.61
CA THR A 332 9.31 12.56 -0.56
C THR A 332 9.28 14.07 -0.68
N MET A 333 10.43 14.73 -0.83
CA MET A 333 10.48 16.20 -0.82
C MET A 333 9.87 16.81 -2.09
N ILE A 334 10.03 16.17 -3.24
CA ILE A 334 9.36 16.59 -4.48
C ILE A 334 7.83 16.45 -4.35
N SER A 335 7.36 15.32 -3.81
CA SER A 335 5.93 15.00 -3.78
C SER A 335 5.17 15.63 -2.61
N LEU A 336 5.86 16.00 -1.52
CA LEU A 336 5.26 16.51 -0.27
C LEU A 336 4.21 17.60 -0.51
N PRO A 337 4.45 18.67 -1.29
CA PRO A 337 3.45 19.72 -1.49
C PRO A 337 2.16 19.20 -2.14
N GLY A 338 2.29 18.33 -3.15
CA GLY A 338 1.15 17.72 -3.83
C GLY A 338 0.38 16.74 -2.95
N LEU A 339 1.11 15.90 -2.19
CA LEU A 339 0.50 14.90 -1.32
C LEU A 339 -0.18 15.51 -0.09
N THR A 340 0.28 16.67 0.39
CA THR A 340 -0.17 17.22 1.68
C THR A 340 -0.79 18.60 1.54
N LEU A 341 -0.04 19.60 1.06
CA LEU A 341 -0.47 21.00 1.04
C LEU A 341 -1.64 21.22 0.07
N ALA A 342 -1.54 20.73 -1.17
CA ALA A 342 -2.62 20.83 -2.16
C ALA A 342 -3.92 20.15 -1.69
N THR A 343 -3.78 19.10 -0.88
CA THR A 343 -4.90 18.36 -0.28
C THR A 343 -5.40 18.92 1.06
N GLY A 344 -4.91 20.08 1.50
CA GLY A 344 -5.36 20.73 2.74
C GLY A 344 -4.86 20.07 4.03
N ARG A 345 -3.70 19.39 3.99
CA ARG A 345 -3.15 18.60 5.11
C ARG A 345 -1.78 19.11 5.60
N PRO A 346 -1.62 20.41 5.95
CA PRO A 346 -0.31 20.97 6.33
C PRO A 346 0.28 20.35 7.60
N ASN A 347 -0.55 19.86 8.52
CA ASN A 347 -0.06 19.20 9.74
C ASN A 347 0.71 17.89 9.43
N ILE A 348 0.29 17.16 8.39
CA ILE A 348 1.03 15.98 7.91
C ILE A 348 2.36 16.41 7.30
N ALA A 349 2.36 17.49 6.50
CA ALA A 349 3.58 18.06 5.92
C ALA A 349 4.61 18.39 7.01
N ARG A 350 4.17 19.09 8.09
CA ARG A 350 5.02 19.46 9.22
C ARG A 350 5.66 18.24 9.89
N ARG A 351 4.88 17.18 10.12
CA ARG A 351 5.36 15.92 10.71
C ARG A 351 6.40 15.24 9.83
N ILE A 352 6.15 15.14 8.52
CA ILE A 352 7.13 14.56 7.58
C ILE A 352 8.42 15.39 7.59
N LEU A 353 8.33 16.71 7.50
CA LEU A 353 9.51 17.58 7.53
C LEU A 353 10.30 17.44 8.84
N ALA A 354 9.62 17.31 9.99
CA ALA A 354 10.25 17.05 11.29
C ALA A 354 10.94 15.68 11.32
N THR A 355 10.28 14.64 10.83
CA THR A 355 10.83 13.28 10.71
C THR A 355 12.12 13.31 9.88
N PHE A 356 12.12 13.97 8.72
CA PHE A 356 13.28 14.01 7.83
C PHE A 356 14.42 14.88 8.38
N SER A 357 14.11 15.93 9.14
CA SER A 357 15.11 16.75 9.86
C SER A 357 15.98 15.89 10.78
N SER A 358 15.42 14.84 11.38
CA SER A 358 16.14 13.93 12.29
C SER A 358 17.20 13.07 11.59
N PHE A 359 17.19 13.01 10.25
CA PHE A 359 18.16 12.25 9.45
C PHE A 359 19.19 13.14 8.75
N VAL A 360 19.20 14.45 8.98
CA VAL A 360 20.22 15.33 8.39
C VAL A 360 21.60 14.94 8.93
N SER A 361 22.55 14.70 8.02
CA SER A 361 23.92 14.37 8.37
C SER A 361 24.89 15.01 7.39
N GLN A 362 25.84 15.80 7.89
CA GLN A 362 26.81 16.54 7.08
C GLN A 362 26.16 17.40 5.98
N GLY A 363 25.05 18.06 6.31
CA GLY A 363 24.28 18.88 5.37
C GLY A 363 23.43 18.09 4.37
N MET A 364 23.41 16.75 4.46
CA MET A 364 22.72 15.88 3.52
C MET A 364 21.49 15.23 4.13
N LEU A 365 20.40 15.16 3.38
CA LEU A 365 19.38 14.13 3.58
C LEU A 365 19.79 12.81 2.90
N PRO A 366 19.38 11.66 3.45
CA PRO A 366 19.60 10.39 2.78
C PRO A 366 18.68 10.24 1.56
N ASN A 367 19.16 9.55 0.53
CA ASN A 367 18.36 9.13 -0.60
C ASN A 367 17.44 7.98 -0.20
N VAL A 368 17.96 6.97 0.50
CA VAL A 368 17.21 5.83 1.03
C VAL A 368 17.26 5.86 2.55
N PHE A 369 16.09 5.83 3.16
CA PHE A 369 15.97 5.85 4.62
C PHE A 369 16.07 4.43 5.17
N PRO A 370 16.70 4.25 6.34
CA PRO A 370 16.97 2.92 6.86
C PRO A 370 15.70 2.25 7.40
N GLY A 371 15.61 0.94 7.22
CA GLY A 371 14.81 0.07 8.08
C GLY A 371 15.38 -0.04 9.51
N ALA A 372 14.92 -1.03 10.27
CA ALA A 372 15.43 -1.25 11.63
C ALA A 372 16.78 -1.97 11.54
N GLY A 373 17.83 -1.37 12.09
CA GLY A 373 19.20 -1.92 12.04
C GLY A 373 19.94 -1.68 10.71
N GLU A 374 19.36 -0.93 9.78
CA GLU A 374 19.99 -0.54 8.51
C GLU A 374 20.67 0.85 8.61
N HIS A 375 21.55 1.15 7.66
CA HIS A 375 22.18 2.47 7.52
C HIS A 375 21.48 3.29 6.43
N ALA A 376 21.42 4.60 6.63
CA ALA A 376 20.87 5.51 5.63
C ALA A 376 21.88 5.76 4.51
N ASP A 377 21.42 5.75 3.26
CA ASP A 377 22.28 5.99 2.10
C ASP A 377 22.27 7.48 1.72
N TYR A 378 23.38 8.18 1.95
CA TYR A 378 23.51 9.61 1.65
C TYR A 378 24.04 9.88 0.23
N ASN A 379 23.63 9.10 -0.77
CA ASN A 379 24.09 9.22 -2.16
C ASN A 379 23.18 10.12 -3.03
N THR A 380 22.85 11.31 -2.54
CA THR A 380 21.97 12.25 -3.24
C THR A 380 22.47 13.68 -3.07
N ALA A 381 22.61 14.41 -4.18
CA ALA A 381 23.01 15.81 -4.18
C ALA A 381 21.82 16.79 -4.27
N ASP A 382 20.62 16.29 -4.62
CA ASP A 382 19.42 17.09 -4.82
C ASP A 382 18.41 16.97 -3.67
N ALA A 383 18.39 15.88 -2.88
CA ALA A 383 17.40 15.69 -1.82
C ALA A 383 17.42 16.80 -0.75
N SER A 384 18.61 17.24 -0.33
CA SER A 384 18.74 18.37 0.61
C SER A 384 18.17 19.66 0.06
N LEU A 385 18.36 19.94 -1.23
CA LEU A 385 17.87 21.17 -1.84
C LEU A 385 16.35 21.12 -2.02
N TRP A 386 15.81 19.96 -2.40
CA TRP A 386 14.36 19.73 -2.38
C TRP A 386 13.76 19.87 -0.99
N PHE A 387 14.50 19.57 0.09
CA PHE A 387 14.04 19.79 1.45
C PHE A 387 13.88 21.28 1.80
N PHE A 388 14.78 22.14 1.30
CA PHE A 388 14.59 23.60 1.41
C PHE A 388 13.33 24.03 0.65
N GLU A 389 13.12 23.56 -0.57
CA GLU A 389 11.90 23.85 -1.34
C GLU A 389 10.63 23.35 -0.64
N ALA A 390 10.68 22.17 -0.02
CA ALA A 390 9.56 21.62 0.73
C ALA A 390 9.23 22.48 1.97
N TRP A 391 10.25 22.97 2.69
CA TRP A 391 10.09 23.92 3.78
C TRP A 391 9.57 25.28 3.32
N ARG A 392 10.06 25.79 2.19
CA ARG A 392 9.56 27.03 1.57
C ARG A 392 8.08 26.89 1.22
N ALA A 393 7.70 25.82 0.52
CA ALA A 393 6.31 25.54 0.16
C ALA A 393 5.40 25.40 1.40
N TYR A 394 5.87 24.70 2.43
CA TYR A 394 5.15 24.60 3.71
C TYR A 394 4.95 25.96 4.36
N PHE A 395 6.01 26.76 4.48
CA PHE A 395 5.93 28.09 5.07
C PHE A 395 5.06 29.03 4.23
N ASP A 396 5.11 28.94 2.91
CA ASP A 396 4.26 29.72 2.02
C ASP A 396 2.77 29.42 2.21
N ALA A 397 2.43 28.15 2.44
CA ALA A 397 1.07 27.71 2.68
C ALA A 397 0.55 28.03 4.10
N THR A 398 1.40 27.97 5.12
CA THR A 398 0.97 28.02 6.54
C THR A 398 1.34 29.29 7.27
N LYS A 399 2.40 29.97 6.82
CA LYS A 399 3.06 31.06 7.55
C LYS A 399 3.45 30.68 8.98
N ASP A 400 3.72 29.39 9.23
CA ASP A 400 4.11 28.87 10.55
C ASP A 400 5.57 29.25 10.90
N VAL A 401 5.72 30.43 11.50
CA VAL A 401 7.01 30.96 11.95
C VAL A 401 7.61 30.12 13.09
N ALA A 402 6.79 29.49 13.93
CA ALA A 402 7.28 28.69 15.04
C ALA A 402 7.99 27.43 14.52
N ALA A 403 7.33 26.70 13.63
CA ALA A 403 7.92 25.54 12.95
C ALA A 403 9.21 25.90 12.21
N LEU A 404 9.24 27.04 11.51
CA LEU A 404 10.43 27.49 10.80
C LEU A 404 11.59 27.80 11.76
N ARG A 405 11.32 28.48 12.88
CA ARG A 405 12.34 28.78 13.91
C ARG A 405 12.95 27.51 14.50
N GLU A 406 12.15 26.48 14.73
CA GLU A 406 12.62 25.20 15.25
C GLU A 406 13.61 24.50 14.30
N VAL A 407 13.33 24.51 13.00
CA VAL A 407 14.20 23.85 12.01
C VAL A 407 15.35 24.73 11.50
N PHE A 408 15.26 26.06 11.67
CA PHE A 408 16.20 27.02 11.10
C PHE A 408 17.68 26.71 11.41
N PRO A 409 18.07 26.31 12.64
CA PRO A 409 19.46 25.93 12.91
C PRO A 409 19.97 24.78 12.04
N ILE A 410 19.10 23.79 11.74
CA ILE A 410 19.43 22.65 10.87
C ILE A 410 19.61 23.15 9.43
N LEU A 411 18.69 23.97 8.94
CA LEU A 411 18.77 24.56 7.59
C LEU A 411 20.03 25.41 7.43
N SER A 412 20.39 26.21 8.43
CA SER A 412 21.62 27.01 8.42
C SER A 412 22.88 26.13 8.37
N ASP A 413 22.97 25.10 9.21
CA ASP A 413 24.12 24.17 9.20
C ASP A 413 24.21 23.42 7.87
N MET A 414 23.07 23.07 7.25
CA MET A 414 23.06 22.47 5.91
C MET A 414 23.71 23.40 4.87
N ILE A 415 23.44 24.71 4.89
CA ILE A 415 24.08 25.67 3.99
C ILE A 415 25.59 25.75 4.27
N ASP A 416 26.00 25.84 5.54
CA ASP A 416 27.42 25.89 5.93
C ASP A 416 28.17 24.64 5.45
N TRP A 417 27.54 23.46 5.54
CA TRP A 417 28.04 22.21 4.98
C TRP A 417 28.23 22.28 3.46
N HIS A 418 27.28 22.82 2.70
CA HIS A 418 27.42 22.97 1.25
C HIS A 418 28.53 23.98 0.89
N GLN A 419 28.74 25.02 1.69
CA GLN A 419 29.82 25.99 1.47
C GLN A 419 31.22 25.39 1.73
N ARG A 420 31.38 24.59 2.80
CA ARG A 420 32.68 23.94 3.12
C ARG A 420 32.93 22.65 2.33
N GLY A 421 31.86 22.01 1.87
CA GLY A 421 31.86 20.71 1.21
C GLY A 421 31.26 19.60 2.08
N THR A 422 30.42 18.77 1.47
CA THR A 422 29.79 17.59 2.07
C THR A 422 30.42 16.30 1.51
N ARG A 423 29.68 15.18 1.51
CA ARG A 423 30.14 13.93 0.89
C ARG A 423 30.23 14.09 -0.64
N TYR A 424 31.00 13.20 -1.27
CA TYR A 424 31.06 13.07 -2.73
C TYR A 424 31.41 14.37 -3.50
N GLY A 425 32.17 15.26 -2.87
CA GLY A 425 32.60 16.52 -3.49
C GLY A 425 31.47 17.51 -3.75
N ILE A 426 30.31 17.35 -3.10
CA ILE A 426 29.21 18.31 -3.17
C ILE A 426 29.64 19.56 -2.40
N ALA A 427 29.93 20.64 -3.12
CA ALA A 427 30.42 21.89 -2.53
C ALA A 427 30.18 23.08 -3.44
N VAL A 428 30.11 24.27 -2.87
CA VAL A 428 30.17 25.53 -3.63
C VAL A 428 31.56 25.67 -4.25
N ASP A 429 31.59 25.89 -5.57
CA ASP A 429 32.80 26.31 -6.26
C ASP A 429 33.03 27.80 -6.03
N LYS A 430 34.16 28.15 -5.43
CA LYS A 430 34.49 29.54 -5.09
C LYS A 430 34.70 30.43 -6.32
N ALA A 431 34.98 29.84 -7.49
CA ALA A 431 35.24 30.61 -8.70
C ALA A 431 33.97 31.26 -9.29
N ASP A 432 32.81 30.60 -9.15
CA ASP A 432 31.55 31.06 -9.76
C ASP A 432 30.31 30.94 -8.86
N GLY A 433 30.45 30.44 -7.63
CA GLY A 433 29.38 30.31 -6.66
C GLY A 433 28.42 29.15 -6.92
N LEU A 434 28.68 28.33 -7.94
CA LEU A 434 27.83 27.21 -8.31
C LEU A 434 28.15 25.96 -7.47
N LEU A 435 27.13 25.19 -7.11
CA LEU A 435 27.32 23.87 -6.54
C LEU A 435 27.87 22.91 -7.60
N LYS A 436 29.04 22.34 -7.29
CA LYS A 436 29.55 21.15 -7.96
C LYS A 436 29.22 19.92 -7.14
N ALA A 437 28.98 18.79 -7.80
CA ALA A 437 28.71 17.50 -7.20
C ALA A 437 29.26 16.37 -8.06
N GLY A 438 29.64 15.25 -7.43
CA GLY A 438 29.95 14.01 -8.13
C GLY A 438 31.38 13.53 -7.92
N VAL A 439 31.49 12.21 -7.80
CA VAL A 439 32.74 11.45 -7.88
C VAL A 439 32.53 10.28 -8.84
N ALA A 440 33.62 9.75 -9.40
CA ALA A 440 33.54 8.61 -10.29
C ALA A 440 32.86 7.40 -9.59
N GLY A 441 32.02 6.67 -10.33
CA GLY A 441 31.35 5.45 -9.83
C GLY A 441 30.14 5.67 -8.92
N VAL A 442 29.74 6.93 -8.68
CA VAL A 442 28.59 7.27 -7.82
C VAL A 442 27.55 8.06 -8.59
N GLN A 443 26.29 7.67 -8.40
CA GLN A 443 25.10 8.28 -8.95
C GLN A 443 24.43 9.18 -7.90
N LEU A 444 24.48 10.50 -8.08
CA LEU A 444 24.04 11.45 -7.05
C LEU A 444 22.80 12.27 -7.44
N THR A 445 22.37 12.19 -8.69
CA THR A 445 21.21 12.97 -9.18
C THR A 445 20.04 12.03 -9.46
N TRP A 446 18.83 12.58 -9.66
CA TRP A 446 17.64 11.78 -9.99
C TRP A 446 17.79 10.74 -11.12
N MET A 447 18.71 10.94 -12.07
CA MET A 447 19.09 9.91 -13.05
C MET A 447 20.10 8.92 -12.44
N ASP A 448 19.65 8.10 -11.48
CA ASP A 448 20.48 7.25 -10.61
C ASP A 448 20.52 5.75 -10.97
N ALA A 449 20.30 5.41 -12.24
CA ALA A 449 20.43 4.03 -12.68
C ALA A 449 21.89 3.54 -12.60
N LYS A 450 22.09 2.41 -11.91
CA LYS A 450 23.39 1.73 -11.75
C LYS A 450 23.25 0.21 -11.93
N VAL A 451 24.17 -0.42 -12.66
CA VAL A 451 24.25 -1.89 -12.83
C VAL A 451 25.64 -2.35 -12.42
N GLY A 452 25.74 -3.10 -11.32
CA GLY A 452 27.04 -3.38 -10.69
C GLY A 452 27.74 -2.07 -10.36
N ASP A 453 28.95 -1.87 -10.88
CA ASP A 453 29.71 -0.62 -10.72
C ASP A 453 29.46 0.43 -11.81
N TRP A 454 28.72 0.07 -12.87
CA TRP A 454 28.48 0.97 -13.99
C TRP A 454 27.33 1.94 -13.69
N VAL A 455 27.66 3.23 -13.61
CA VAL A 455 26.69 4.33 -13.56
C VAL A 455 26.25 4.66 -14.98
N VAL A 456 24.97 4.50 -15.28
CA VAL A 456 24.43 4.62 -16.64
C VAL A 456 24.44 6.08 -17.12
N THR A 457 24.11 7.01 -16.22
CA THR A 457 23.97 8.43 -16.51
C THR A 457 24.75 9.27 -15.49
N PRO A 458 26.10 9.28 -15.56
CA PRO A 458 26.91 10.08 -14.64
C PRO A 458 26.72 11.56 -14.94
N ARG A 459 26.40 12.34 -13.90
CA ARG A 459 26.14 13.79 -14.00
C ARG A 459 27.04 14.56 -13.04
N ILE A 460 28.34 14.37 -13.23
CA ILE A 460 29.41 14.99 -12.43
C ILE A 460 29.66 16.41 -12.93
N GLY A 461 29.93 17.34 -12.01
CA GLY A 461 30.20 18.74 -12.32
C GLY A 461 29.11 19.61 -11.71
N LYS A 462 28.47 20.46 -12.51
CA LYS A 462 27.48 21.45 -12.04
C LYS A 462 26.12 21.19 -12.67
N PRO A 463 25.33 20.21 -12.20
CA PRO A 463 24.01 19.92 -12.76
C PRO A 463 23.07 21.12 -12.67
N VAL A 464 22.25 21.30 -13.70
CA VAL A 464 21.39 22.49 -13.87
C VAL A 464 20.36 22.60 -12.75
N GLU A 465 19.62 21.52 -12.47
CA GLU A 465 18.58 21.50 -11.45
C GLU A 465 19.13 21.68 -10.04
N ILE A 466 20.34 21.18 -9.75
CA ILE A 466 20.99 21.37 -8.45
C ILE A 466 21.30 22.86 -8.25
N ASN A 467 21.85 23.51 -9.28
CA ASN A 467 22.16 24.93 -9.20
C ASN A 467 20.91 25.81 -9.23
N ALA A 468 19.85 25.37 -9.91
CA ALA A 468 18.56 26.06 -9.88
C ALA A 468 17.87 25.98 -8.52
N LEU A 469 18.01 24.87 -7.79
CA LEU A 469 17.51 24.74 -6.42
C LEU A 469 18.41 25.42 -5.37
N TRP A 470 19.68 25.66 -5.72
CA TRP A 470 20.63 26.35 -4.85
C TRP A 470 20.46 27.88 -4.88
N TYR A 471 20.12 28.42 -6.05
CA TYR A 471 19.80 29.84 -6.25
C TYR A 471 18.54 30.24 -5.47
#